data_AF-A0A817VDU4-F1
#
_entry.id   AF-A0A817VDU4-F1
#
_cell.length_a   1.000
_cell.length_b   1.000
_cell.length_c   1.000
_cell.angle_alpha   90.00
_cell.angle_beta   90.00
_cell.angle_gamma   90.00
#
_symmetry.space_group_name_H-M   'P 1'
#
loop_
_entity.id
_entity.type
_entity.pdbx_description
1 polymer ?
#
loop_
_entity_poly.entity_id
_entity_poly.type
_entity_poly.pdbx_seq_one_letter_code
_entity_poly.pdbx_strand_id
1 'polypeptide(L)'
;MDPLAPNSQHQFFTNVQPYNSMMPNVKGEHTNVKETNTAFKHMPSIKTAKESQCSWQKVLTVICIIHAIILVVAVIVIPIYISRLIISEITTTTAATTTVYLPNQCSNYTLDTDATRLSTYTIGSSGCDVTTYATPLWVRFTGGGATQLATTTPQTYRCATSATGWLVSALPSTVGSVVTGLVCFNWSSNICYWSSTISVANCNTFYIFLLVSPSQCSLRYCTQ
;
A
#
# COMPACT_ATOMS: atom_id res chain seq x y z
N MET A 1 6.92 6.34 53.02
CA MET A 1 5.54 6.86 53.03
C MET A 1 4.88 6.32 51.77
N ASP A 2 3.96 5.39 51.96
CA ASP A 2 2.90 4.96 51.05
C ASP A 2 1.61 5.03 51.89
N PRO A 3 0.38 4.94 51.34
CA PRO A 3 -0.12 5.22 49.98
C PRO A 3 -1.47 6.00 50.03
N LEU A 4 -2.17 6.13 48.88
CA LEU A 4 -3.63 5.91 48.65
C LEU A 4 -4.29 6.92 47.68
N ALA A 5 -4.93 6.36 46.64
CA ALA A 5 -6.03 6.97 45.86
C ALA A 5 -7.35 7.00 46.70
N PRO A 6 -8.48 7.64 46.29
CA PRO A 6 -9.40 7.03 45.29
C PRO A 6 -10.39 7.95 44.49
N ASN A 7 -10.97 7.33 43.44
CA ASN A 7 -12.27 7.46 42.73
C ASN A 7 -13.37 8.50 43.10
N SER A 8 -14.07 8.99 42.05
CA SER A 8 -15.55 9.09 41.92
C SER A 8 -15.92 9.28 40.42
N GLN A 9 -16.62 8.38 39.72
CA GLN A 9 -18.07 8.03 39.69
C GLN A 9 -19.02 9.19 39.34
N HIS A 10 -19.59 9.15 38.13
CA HIS A 10 -20.95 9.63 37.86
C HIS A 10 -21.67 8.73 36.84
N GLN A 11 -22.74 8.10 37.33
CA GLN A 11 -23.79 7.41 36.57
C GLN A 11 -24.77 8.43 36.01
N PHE A 12 -25.36 8.17 34.84
CA PHE A 12 -26.74 8.56 34.51
C PHE A 12 -27.41 7.50 33.64
N PHE A 13 -28.66 7.20 34.02
CA PHE A 13 -29.57 6.16 33.56
C PHE A 13 -30.21 6.47 32.20
N THR A 14 -30.66 5.43 31.47
CA THR A 14 -32.11 5.19 31.20
C THR A 14 -32.35 3.84 30.50
N ASN A 15 -33.33 3.10 31.04
CA ASN A 15 -33.95 1.88 30.51
C ASN A 15 -35.04 2.23 29.48
N VAL A 16 -35.21 1.44 28.39
CA VAL A 16 -36.54 1.04 27.86
C VAL A 16 -36.45 -0.34 27.14
N GLN A 17 -37.56 -1.08 27.23
CA GLN A 17 -37.88 -2.51 27.05
C GLN A 17 -37.89 -3.12 25.62
N PRO A 18 -38.06 -4.47 25.48
CA PRO A 18 -37.95 -5.23 24.23
C PRO A 18 -39.29 -5.42 23.50
N TYR A 19 -39.25 -5.68 22.20
CA TYR A 19 -40.44 -5.98 21.38
C TYR A 19 -40.38 -7.41 20.83
N ASN A 20 -41.29 -8.26 21.32
CA ASN A 20 -41.70 -9.52 20.69
C ASN A 20 -42.95 -9.26 19.83
N SER A 21 -43.02 -9.82 18.62
CA SER A 21 -44.25 -9.89 17.84
C SER A 21 -44.42 -11.23 17.15
N MET A 22 -45.66 -11.71 17.20
CA MET A 22 -46.19 -13.03 16.90
C MET A 22 -46.34 -13.35 15.39
N MET A 23 -46.52 -14.66 15.11
CA MET A 23 -46.73 -15.32 13.81
C MET A 23 -48.04 -14.93 13.07
N PRO A 24 -48.22 -15.41 11.82
CA PRO A 24 -49.28 -16.41 11.63
C PRO A 24 -48.96 -17.60 10.72
N ASN A 25 -49.80 -18.62 10.91
CA ASN A 25 -49.79 -20.00 10.45
C ASN A 25 -50.47 -20.13 9.07
N VAL A 26 -49.89 -20.86 8.12
CA VAL A 26 -50.49 -21.15 6.80
C VAL A 26 -50.75 -22.66 6.69
N LYS A 27 -52.02 -23.05 6.71
CA LYS A 27 -52.51 -24.38 6.35
C LYS A 27 -52.61 -24.49 4.82
N GLY A 28 -51.92 -25.45 4.23
CA GLY A 28 -52.09 -25.84 2.82
C GLY A 28 -53.16 -26.92 2.68
N GLU A 29 -54.16 -26.65 1.86
CA GLU A 29 -55.31 -27.51 1.59
C GLU A 29 -55.06 -28.38 0.34
N HIS A 30 -55.26 -29.69 0.48
CA HIS A 30 -55.19 -30.68 -0.60
C HIS A 30 -56.46 -30.62 -1.45
N THR A 31 -56.34 -30.40 -2.76
CA THR A 31 -57.43 -30.61 -3.72
C THR A 31 -57.13 -31.78 -4.66
N ASN A 32 -58.03 -32.77 -4.63
CA ASN A 32 -58.07 -33.96 -5.48
C ASN A 32 -58.53 -33.57 -6.89
N VAL A 33 -57.75 -33.91 -7.92
CA VAL A 33 -58.21 -33.87 -9.32
C VAL A 33 -58.80 -35.22 -9.68
N LYS A 34 -60.11 -35.23 -9.96
CA LYS A 34 -60.85 -36.40 -10.47
C LYS A 34 -60.54 -36.62 -11.94
N GLU A 35 -60.12 -37.83 -12.28
CA GLU A 35 -60.11 -38.36 -13.65
C GLU A 35 -61.53 -38.38 -14.23
N THR A 36 -61.67 -37.91 -15.47
CA THR A 36 -62.82 -38.25 -16.33
C THR A 36 -62.31 -38.71 -17.68
N ASN A 37 -62.32 -40.04 -17.85
CA ASN A 37 -62.22 -40.73 -19.12
C ASN A 37 -63.54 -40.55 -19.89
N THR A 38 -63.54 -39.96 -21.07
CA THR A 38 -64.64 -40.16 -22.04
C THR A 38 -64.20 -40.03 -23.49
N ALA A 39 -64.21 -41.19 -24.16
CA ALA A 39 -64.65 -41.44 -25.53
C ALA A 39 -63.99 -40.71 -26.72
N PHE A 40 -63.09 -41.46 -27.37
CA PHE A 40 -63.03 -41.56 -28.83
C PHE A 40 -64.43 -41.73 -29.44
N LYS A 41 -64.76 -40.93 -30.46
CA LYS A 41 -65.46 -41.40 -31.67
C LYS A 41 -65.49 -40.35 -32.79
N HIS A 42 -65.11 -40.83 -33.98
CA HIS A 42 -65.41 -40.36 -35.34
C HIS A 42 -64.50 -39.28 -35.96
N MET A 43 -63.49 -39.76 -36.71
CA MET A 43 -62.80 -39.05 -37.79
C MET A 43 -63.19 -39.68 -39.14
N PRO A 44 -63.50 -38.90 -40.19
CA PRO A 44 -63.58 -39.41 -41.56
C PRO A 44 -62.18 -39.57 -42.16
N SER A 45 -62.06 -40.54 -43.07
CA SER A 45 -60.82 -40.91 -43.76
C SER A 45 -60.35 -39.81 -44.72
N ILE A 46 -59.21 -39.17 -44.41
CA ILE A 46 -58.49 -38.27 -45.33
C ILE A 46 -57.34 -39.07 -45.95
N LYS A 47 -57.60 -39.72 -47.09
CA LYS A 47 -56.55 -40.29 -47.95
C LYS A 47 -56.05 -39.20 -48.89
N THR A 48 -55.08 -38.40 -48.42
CA THR A 48 -54.00 -37.72 -49.17
C THR A 48 -53.35 -36.69 -48.26
N ALA A 49 -52.51 -37.14 -47.32
CA ALA A 49 -51.70 -36.26 -46.49
C ALA A 49 -50.29 -36.83 -46.25
N LYS A 50 -49.83 -37.81 -47.04
CA LYS A 50 -48.59 -38.53 -46.73
C LYS A 50 -47.33 -37.85 -47.30
N GLU A 51 -47.45 -37.13 -48.43
CA GLU A 51 -46.29 -36.49 -49.08
C GLU A 51 -46.04 -35.04 -48.67
N SER A 52 -47.08 -34.25 -48.36
CA SER A 52 -46.89 -32.90 -47.80
C SER A 52 -46.47 -32.92 -46.32
N GLN A 53 -46.98 -33.87 -45.52
CA GLN A 53 -46.65 -33.97 -44.09
C GLN A 53 -45.18 -34.34 -43.82
N CYS A 54 -44.53 -35.10 -44.70
CA CYS A 54 -43.11 -35.45 -44.56
C CYS A 54 -42.18 -34.25 -44.83
N SER A 55 -42.63 -33.27 -45.64
CA SER A 55 -41.90 -32.02 -45.90
C SER A 55 -42.02 -31.04 -44.73
N TRP A 56 -43.23 -30.87 -44.17
CA TRP A 56 -43.45 -30.02 -42.99
C TRP A 56 -42.81 -30.59 -41.72
N GLN A 57 -42.71 -31.92 -41.59
CA GLN A 57 -41.98 -32.56 -40.48
C GLN A 57 -40.50 -32.18 -40.50
N LYS A 58 -39.86 -32.16 -41.69
CA LYS A 58 -38.47 -31.71 -41.85
C LYS A 58 -38.31 -30.23 -41.52
N VAL A 59 -39.25 -29.38 -41.92
CA VAL A 59 -39.27 -27.94 -41.59
C VAL A 59 -39.42 -27.72 -40.09
N LEU A 60 -40.31 -28.46 -39.41
CA LEU A 60 -40.50 -28.40 -37.97
C LEU A 60 -39.26 -28.89 -37.20
N THR A 61 -38.57 -29.93 -37.69
CA THR A 61 -37.29 -30.37 -37.11
C THR A 61 -36.21 -29.31 -37.25
N VAL A 62 -36.10 -28.65 -38.41
CA VAL A 62 -35.13 -27.56 -38.63
C VAL A 62 -35.41 -26.36 -37.72
N ILE A 63 -36.68 -25.95 -37.57
CA ILE A 63 -37.07 -24.87 -36.66
C ILE A 63 -36.76 -25.23 -35.20
N CYS A 64 -36.99 -26.49 -34.80
CA CYS A 64 -36.67 -26.97 -33.45
C CYS A 64 -35.15 -26.95 -33.18
N ILE A 65 -34.33 -27.33 -34.16
CA ILE A 65 -32.87 -27.24 -34.08
C ILE A 65 -32.42 -25.77 -34.00
N ILE A 66 -33.01 -24.87 -34.79
CA ILE A 66 -32.69 -23.44 -34.74
C ILE A 66 -33.08 -22.83 -33.39
N HIS A 67 -34.26 -23.13 -32.85
CA HIS A 67 -34.64 -22.69 -31.51
C HIS A 67 -33.74 -23.28 -30.42
N ALA A 68 -33.38 -24.56 -30.51
CA ALA A 68 -32.44 -25.18 -29.58
C ALA A 68 -31.06 -24.50 -29.64
N ILE A 69 -30.55 -24.18 -30.84
CA ILE A 69 -29.29 -23.45 -31.02
C ILE A 69 -29.40 -22.03 -30.47
N ILE A 70 -30.49 -21.31 -30.74
CA ILE A 70 -30.73 -19.96 -30.21
C ILE A 70 -30.78 -19.97 -28.68
N LEU A 71 -31.45 -20.94 -28.07
CA LEU A 71 -31.50 -21.10 -26.61
C LEU A 71 -30.11 -21.44 -26.04
N VAL A 72 -29.35 -22.32 -26.68
CA VAL A 72 -27.96 -22.64 -26.27
C VAL A 72 -27.05 -21.42 -26.39
N VAL A 73 -27.15 -20.65 -27.48
CA VAL A 73 -26.35 -19.43 -27.67
C VAL A 73 -26.75 -18.37 -26.66
N ALA A 74 -28.05 -18.11 -26.47
CA ALA A 74 -28.56 -17.04 -25.62
C ALA A 74 -28.38 -17.30 -24.11
N VAL A 75 -28.51 -18.57 -23.67
CA VAL A 75 -28.50 -18.93 -22.24
C VAL A 75 -27.14 -19.46 -21.77
N ILE A 76 -26.27 -19.91 -22.67
CA ILE A 76 -24.97 -20.47 -22.30
C ILE A 76 -23.83 -19.61 -22.85
N VAL A 77 -23.80 -19.34 -24.15
CA VAL A 77 -22.65 -18.65 -24.76
C VAL A 77 -22.61 -17.15 -24.41
N ILE A 78 -23.76 -16.46 -24.45
CA ILE A 78 -23.86 -15.03 -24.10
C ILE A 78 -23.49 -14.76 -22.64
N PRO A 79 -24.05 -15.44 -21.61
CA PRO A 79 -23.66 -15.19 -20.23
C PRO A 79 -22.22 -15.59 -19.92
N ILE A 80 -21.67 -16.64 -20.55
CA ILE A 80 -20.23 -16.98 -20.39
C ILE A 80 -19.34 -15.87 -20.98
N TYR A 81 -19.69 -15.34 -22.16
CA TYR A 81 -18.97 -14.25 -22.81
C TYR A 81 -19.03 -12.95 -22.00
N ILE A 82 -20.23 -12.58 -21.51
CA ILE A 82 -20.43 -11.44 -20.60
C ILE A 82 -19.68 -11.63 -19.29
N SER A 83 -19.69 -12.84 -18.70
CA SER A 83 -18.93 -13.13 -17.48
C SER A 83 -17.43 -12.94 -17.68
N ARG A 84 -16.89 -13.34 -18.84
CA ARG A 84 -15.47 -13.14 -19.17
C ARG A 84 -15.12 -11.68 -19.44
N LEU A 85 -16.01 -10.91 -20.07
CA LEU A 85 -15.83 -9.47 -20.30
C LEU A 85 -15.80 -8.69 -18.98
N ILE A 86 -16.66 -9.06 -18.02
CA ILE A 86 -16.67 -8.44 -16.69
C ILE A 86 -15.37 -8.77 -15.93
N ILE A 87 -14.87 -10.01 -15.98
CA ILE A 87 -13.63 -10.40 -15.27
C ILE A 87 -12.40 -9.62 -15.77
N SER A 88 -12.32 -9.26 -17.06
CA SER A 88 -11.23 -8.43 -17.58
C SER A 88 -11.25 -6.97 -17.09
N GLU A 89 -12.40 -6.47 -16.63
CA GLU A 89 -12.58 -5.08 -16.18
C GLU A 89 -12.27 -4.91 -14.67
N ILE A 90 -12.52 -5.96 -13.86
CA ILE A 90 -12.28 -5.94 -12.40
C ILE A 90 -10.83 -6.23 -11.99
N THR A 91 -9.96 -6.70 -12.90
CA THR A 91 -8.54 -6.94 -12.57
C THR A 91 -7.68 -5.68 -12.59
N THR A 92 -8.22 -4.54 -13.02
CA THR A 92 -7.51 -3.26 -13.06
C THR A 92 -7.80 -2.44 -11.81
N THR A 93 -6.79 -2.34 -10.95
CA THR A 93 -6.56 -1.22 -10.01
C THR A 93 -7.23 -1.29 -8.64
N THR A 94 -6.84 -2.25 -7.82
CA THR A 94 -6.71 -2.03 -6.36
C THR A 94 -5.23 -1.97 -6.01
N ALA A 95 -4.58 -0.85 -6.34
CA ALA A 95 -3.34 -0.49 -5.66
C ALA A 95 -3.70 -0.21 -4.20
N ALA A 96 -3.38 -1.15 -3.30
CA ALA A 96 -3.49 -0.92 -1.87
C ALA A 96 -2.56 0.24 -1.51
N THR A 97 -3.13 1.42 -1.25
CA THR A 97 -2.41 2.58 -0.75
C THR A 97 -1.94 2.25 0.66
N THR A 98 -0.75 1.65 0.76
CA THR A 98 -0.11 1.40 2.04
C THR A 98 0.28 2.76 2.56
N THR A 99 -0.44 3.28 3.55
CA THR A 99 -0.09 4.54 4.20
C THR A 99 1.22 4.33 4.93
N VAL A 100 2.33 4.76 4.34
CA VAL A 100 3.64 4.66 4.96
C VAL A 100 3.68 5.63 6.13
N TYR A 101 3.79 5.09 7.35
CA TYR A 101 3.94 5.90 8.55
C TYR A 101 5.35 6.51 8.57
N LEU A 102 5.43 7.84 8.48
CA LEU A 102 6.68 8.57 8.58
C LEU A 102 6.94 8.98 10.04
N PRO A 103 8.18 8.86 10.53
CA PRO A 103 8.58 9.41 11.81
C PRO A 103 8.31 10.92 11.89
N ASN A 104 8.01 11.42 13.10
CA ASN A 104 7.70 12.84 13.30
C ASN A 104 8.84 13.77 12.86
N GLN A 105 10.10 13.36 13.01
CA GLN A 105 11.26 14.11 12.55
C GLN A 105 11.29 14.32 11.03
N CYS A 106 10.58 13.51 10.23
CA CYS A 106 10.44 13.73 8.79
C CYS A 106 9.60 14.97 8.45
N SER A 107 8.91 15.53 9.44
CA SER A 107 8.17 16.81 9.32
C SER A 107 8.80 17.92 10.17
N ASN A 108 9.82 17.63 10.98
CA ASN A 108 10.48 18.58 11.86
C ASN A 108 12.00 18.34 11.86
N TYR A 109 12.67 19.01 10.91
CA TYR A 109 14.10 18.97 10.71
C TYR A 109 14.60 20.36 10.30
N THR A 110 15.91 20.57 10.43
CA THR A 110 16.61 21.78 9.95
C THR A 110 17.23 21.52 8.59
N LEU A 111 17.18 22.51 7.70
CA LEU A 111 17.90 22.46 6.42
C LEU A 111 19.34 22.91 6.63
N ASP A 112 20.29 22.11 6.16
CA ASP A 112 21.67 22.53 5.98
C ASP A 112 21.92 22.78 4.49
N THR A 113 22.07 24.06 4.16
CA THR A 113 22.26 24.58 2.80
C THR A 113 23.73 24.87 2.49
N ASP A 114 24.66 24.50 3.37
CA ASP A 114 26.07 24.82 3.20
C ASP A 114 26.73 23.93 2.14
N ALA A 115 26.90 24.48 0.93
CA ALA A 115 27.54 23.81 -0.19
C ALA A 115 29.03 23.48 0.07
N THR A 116 29.68 24.13 1.04
CA THR A 116 31.07 23.83 1.40
C THR A 116 31.22 22.48 2.08
N ARG A 117 30.10 21.83 2.48
CA ARG A 117 30.10 20.47 3.03
C ARG A 117 30.28 19.38 1.98
N LEU A 118 30.18 19.69 0.68
CA LEU A 118 30.39 18.69 -0.36
C LEU A 118 31.77 18.03 -0.22
N SER A 119 31.81 16.70 -0.32
CA SER A 119 33.04 15.90 -0.29
C SER A 119 34.03 16.28 -1.40
N THR A 120 33.55 16.95 -2.46
CA THR A 120 34.35 17.49 -3.57
C THR A 120 34.85 18.91 -3.33
N TYR A 121 34.40 19.60 -2.27
CA TYR A 121 34.82 20.97 -1.97
C TYR A 121 36.25 20.99 -1.44
N THR A 122 37.13 21.76 -2.07
CA THR A 122 38.60 21.74 -1.87
C THR A 122 39.16 22.96 -1.15
N ILE A 123 38.33 23.97 -0.85
CA ILE A 123 38.80 25.28 -0.36
C ILE A 123 38.65 25.38 1.16
N GLY A 124 39.71 25.77 1.86
CA GLY A 124 39.69 26.05 3.29
C GLY A 124 39.64 24.80 4.18
N SER A 125 39.89 25.01 5.48
CA SER A 125 39.93 23.95 6.49
C SER A 125 39.46 24.44 7.87
N SER A 126 38.65 25.50 7.90
CA SER A 126 38.16 26.16 9.11
C SER A 126 36.77 25.69 9.55
N GLY A 127 36.14 24.82 8.78
CA GLY A 127 34.82 24.26 9.07
C GLY A 127 34.87 23.41 10.35
N CYS A 128 33.97 23.72 11.27
CA CYS A 128 33.88 23.11 12.59
C CYS A 128 32.42 22.80 12.93
N ASP A 129 32.15 21.54 13.24
CA ASP A 129 30.80 21.07 13.58
C ASP A 129 30.55 20.95 15.09
N VAL A 130 31.57 21.22 15.93
CA VAL A 130 31.45 21.18 17.40
C VAL A 130 30.37 22.14 17.88
N THR A 131 30.38 23.38 17.39
CA THR A 131 29.42 24.42 17.75
C THR A 131 28.12 24.29 16.96
N THR A 132 28.20 23.91 15.68
CA THR A 132 27.03 23.74 14.80
C THR A 132 26.06 22.69 15.33
N TYR A 133 26.58 21.58 15.88
CA TYR A 133 25.77 20.48 16.42
C TYR A 133 26.01 20.29 17.92
N ALA A 134 26.31 21.37 18.65
CA ALA A 134 26.50 21.36 20.11
C ALA A 134 25.32 20.70 20.85
N THR A 135 24.10 20.91 20.33
CA THR A 135 22.91 20.16 20.71
C THR A 135 22.51 19.26 19.54
N PRO A 136 22.20 17.97 19.76
CA PRO A 136 21.76 17.09 18.70
C PRO A 136 20.50 17.60 17.99
N LEU A 137 20.51 17.59 16.66
CA LEU A 137 19.36 18.04 15.86
C LEU A 137 19.24 17.28 14.53
N TRP A 138 18.00 17.12 14.07
CA TRP A 138 17.70 16.47 12.78
C TRP A 138 18.00 17.41 11.63
N VAL A 139 18.89 17.00 10.73
CA VAL A 139 19.34 17.77 9.58
C VAL A 139 18.97 17.07 8.27
N ARG A 140 18.45 17.85 7.31
CA ARG A 140 18.39 17.49 5.90
C ARG A 140 19.41 18.31 5.12
N PHE A 141 20.33 17.63 4.44
CA PHE A 141 21.29 18.30 3.58
C PHE A 141 20.67 18.68 2.23
N THR A 142 20.97 19.90 1.77
CA THR A 142 20.55 20.43 0.46
C THR A 142 21.62 21.32 -0.19
N GLY A 143 22.66 21.70 0.55
CA GLY A 143 23.75 22.54 0.07
C GLY A 143 24.46 21.95 -1.14
N GLY A 144 24.62 22.75 -2.20
CA GLY A 144 25.31 22.34 -3.43
C GLY A 144 24.65 21.17 -4.17
N GLY A 145 23.37 20.87 -3.89
CA GLY A 145 22.65 19.72 -4.46
C GLY A 145 22.89 18.40 -3.72
N ALA A 146 23.63 18.40 -2.61
CA ALA A 146 23.82 17.22 -1.79
C ALA A 146 22.49 16.72 -1.21
N THR A 147 22.38 15.41 -1.04
CA THR A 147 21.16 14.76 -0.51
C THR A 147 21.41 13.97 0.77
N GLN A 148 22.67 13.69 1.08
CA GLN A 148 23.07 12.82 2.18
C GLN A 148 24.51 13.09 2.61
N LEU A 149 24.92 12.45 3.70
CA LEU A 149 26.33 12.34 4.06
C LEU A 149 27.11 11.54 3.01
N ALA A 150 28.40 11.85 2.87
CA ALA A 150 29.30 11.05 2.06
C ALA A 150 29.29 9.59 2.55
N THR A 151 29.08 8.62 1.66
CA THR A 151 29.08 7.17 1.95
C THR A 151 30.39 6.49 1.52
N THR A 152 31.28 7.25 0.87
CA THR A 152 32.66 6.88 0.58
C THR A 152 33.59 7.86 1.26
N THR A 153 34.72 7.38 1.78
CA THR A 153 35.72 8.17 2.50
C THR A 153 36.24 9.36 1.66
N PRO A 154 35.94 10.61 2.04
CA PRO A 154 36.57 11.77 1.43
C PRO A 154 38.05 11.84 1.81
N GLN A 155 38.86 12.43 0.93
CA GLN A 155 40.25 12.77 1.27
C GLN A 155 40.27 13.82 2.37
N THR A 156 41.34 13.85 3.17
CA THR A 156 41.58 14.95 4.13
C THR A 156 41.62 16.29 3.39
N TYR A 157 41.32 17.38 4.10
CA TYR A 157 41.23 18.73 3.52
C TYR A 157 40.16 18.84 2.42
N ARG A 158 39.01 18.20 2.64
CA ARG A 158 37.78 18.38 1.86
C ARG A 158 36.66 18.87 2.76
N CYS A 159 35.55 19.26 2.14
CA CYS A 159 34.35 19.76 2.81
C CYS A 159 34.64 20.91 3.80
N ALA A 160 35.63 21.73 3.46
CA ALA A 160 36.12 22.87 4.24
C ALA A 160 36.66 22.51 5.64
N THR A 161 37.12 21.28 5.87
CA THR A 161 37.68 20.85 7.15
C THR A 161 38.98 20.07 6.96
N SER A 162 39.73 19.89 8.04
CA SER A 162 40.96 19.09 8.03
C SER A 162 40.65 17.58 8.03
N ALA A 163 39.77 17.13 8.94
CA ALA A 163 39.40 15.72 9.12
C ALA A 163 37.94 15.46 8.71
N THR A 164 37.79 14.65 7.66
CA THR A 164 36.53 14.55 6.91
C THR A 164 35.65 13.40 7.38
N GLY A 165 34.44 13.74 7.83
CA GLY A 165 33.42 12.81 8.30
C GLY A 165 32.63 12.17 7.17
N TRP A 166 32.43 10.86 7.23
CA TRP A 166 31.65 10.09 6.27
C TRP A 166 30.87 8.97 6.97
N LEU A 167 29.71 8.64 6.43
CA LEU A 167 28.82 7.61 6.96
C LEU A 167 29.30 6.23 6.51
N VAL A 168 29.67 5.39 7.48
CA VAL A 168 30.10 4.00 7.25
C VAL A 168 28.91 3.07 7.15
N SER A 169 27.88 3.33 7.94
CA SER A 169 26.66 2.51 7.97
C SER A 169 25.84 2.69 6.69
N ALA A 170 25.16 1.63 6.28
CA ALA A 170 24.21 1.71 5.18
C ALA A 170 23.04 2.65 5.54
N LEU A 171 22.56 3.39 4.54
CA LEU A 171 21.33 4.16 4.68
C LEU A 171 20.13 3.23 4.84
N PRO A 172 19.11 3.62 5.63
CA PRO A 172 17.90 2.83 5.76
C PRO A 172 17.17 2.69 4.41
N SER A 173 16.92 1.46 3.98
CA SER A 173 16.20 1.16 2.74
C SER A 173 14.68 1.24 2.91
N THR A 174 14.17 0.92 4.10
CA THR A 174 12.74 0.96 4.41
C THR A 174 12.29 2.38 4.72
N VAL A 175 11.33 2.90 3.95
CA VAL A 175 10.71 4.20 4.22
C VAL A 175 10.09 4.21 5.61
N GLY A 176 10.30 5.29 6.35
CA GLY A 176 9.83 5.48 7.71
C GLY A 176 10.69 4.80 8.77
N SER A 177 11.73 4.06 8.39
CA SER A 177 12.65 3.48 9.36
C SER A 177 13.69 4.49 9.85
N VAL A 178 14.13 4.29 11.09
CA VAL A 178 15.21 5.02 11.74
C VAL A 178 16.24 4.01 12.19
N VAL A 179 17.50 4.20 11.82
CA VAL A 179 18.60 3.30 12.17
C VAL A 179 19.76 4.08 12.78
N THR A 180 20.52 3.40 13.62
CA THR A 180 21.79 3.94 14.14
C THR A 180 22.85 3.86 13.06
N GLY A 181 23.57 4.96 12.83
CA GLY A 181 24.67 5.08 11.89
C GLY A 181 25.99 5.41 12.57
N LEU A 182 27.09 4.86 12.06
CA LEU A 182 28.45 5.22 12.44
C LEU A 182 29.03 6.20 11.41
N VAL A 183 29.49 7.36 11.87
CA VAL A 183 30.30 8.28 11.08
C VAL A 183 31.76 8.12 11.51
N CYS A 184 32.65 7.95 10.54
CA CYS A 184 34.10 7.95 10.74
C CYS A 184 34.70 9.24 10.20
N PHE A 185 35.75 9.73 10.86
CA PHE A 185 36.50 10.91 10.41
C PHE A 185 37.89 10.50 9.95
N ASN A 186 38.18 10.75 8.67
CA ASN A 186 39.46 10.44 8.04
C ASN A 186 40.53 11.46 8.46
N TRP A 187 41.62 10.99 9.07
CA TRP A 187 42.75 11.81 9.46
C TRP A 187 44.03 10.99 9.64
N SER A 188 45.19 11.59 9.37
CA SER A 188 46.52 11.00 9.65
C SER A 188 46.69 9.57 9.13
N SER A 189 46.21 9.30 7.90
CA SER A 189 46.22 7.99 7.24
C SER A 189 45.34 6.91 7.87
N ASN A 190 44.55 7.25 8.90
CA ASN A 190 43.49 6.41 9.43
C ASN A 190 42.13 6.95 8.95
N ILE A 191 41.43 6.16 8.13
CA ILE A 191 40.12 6.53 7.57
C ILE A 191 39.00 6.64 8.62
N CYS A 192 39.25 6.17 9.84
CA CYS A 192 38.39 6.29 11.00
C CYS A 192 39.20 6.61 12.26
N TYR A 193 39.93 7.73 12.23
CA TYR A 193 40.72 8.17 13.39
C TYR A 193 39.81 8.57 14.56
N TRP A 194 38.71 9.26 14.27
CA TRP A 194 37.62 9.51 15.21
C TRP A 194 36.32 8.93 14.66
N SER A 195 35.32 8.81 15.52
CA SER A 195 33.98 8.42 15.13
C SER A 195 32.90 9.13 15.93
N SER A 196 31.68 9.09 15.41
CA SER A 196 30.46 9.54 16.09
C SER A 196 29.30 8.64 15.71
N THR A 197 28.47 8.31 16.70
CA THR A 197 27.24 7.55 16.48
C THR A 197 26.09 8.52 16.29
N ILE A 198 25.34 8.37 15.20
CA ILE A 198 24.21 9.21 14.82
C ILE A 198 22.96 8.36 14.57
N SER A 199 21.82 9.02 14.34
CA SER A 199 20.62 8.35 13.81
C SER A 199 20.34 8.82 12.39
N VAL A 200 19.85 7.92 11.54
CA VAL A 200 19.49 8.19 10.14
C VAL A 200 18.05 7.75 9.91
N ALA A 201 17.22 8.61 9.33
CA ALA A 201 15.84 8.26 8.99
C ALA A 201 15.59 8.38 7.48
N ASN A 202 14.86 7.42 6.91
CA ASN A 202 14.40 7.45 5.53
C ASN A 202 13.00 8.10 5.48
N CYS A 203 12.92 9.33 4.97
CA CYS A 203 11.68 10.09 4.85
C CYS A 203 11.02 9.96 3.47
N ASN A 204 11.19 8.82 2.80
CA ASN A 204 10.75 8.50 1.45
C ASN A 204 11.64 9.15 0.37
N THR A 205 11.54 10.46 0.20
CA THR A 205 12.22 11.18 -0.89
C THR A 205 13.54 11.82 -0.48
N PHE A 206 13.88 11.76 0.81
CA PHE A 206 15.11 12.30 1.37
C PHE A 206 15.49 11.59 2.66
N TYR A 207 16.75 11.75 3.06
CA TYR A 207 17.26 11.30 4.35
C TYR A 207 17.43 12.48 5.30
N ILE A 208 17.25 12.20 6.59
CA ILE A 208 17.62 13.12 7.66
C ILE A 208 18.55 12.43 8.66
N PHE A 209 19.42 13.23 9.25
CA PHE A 209 20.50 12.78 10.11
C PHE A 209 20.39 13.51 11.45
N LEU A 210 20.28 12.77 12.55
CA LEU A 210 20.39 13.32 13.89
C LEU A 210 21.88 13.46 14.20
N LEU A 211 22.44 14.63 13.89
CA LEU A 211 23.87 14.88 14.05
C LEU A 211 24.18 15.27 15.49
N VAL A 212 25.37 14.88 15.94
CA VAL A 212 25.89 15.19 17.28
C VAL A 212 27.20 15.96 17.14
N SER A 213 27.55 16.72 18.17
CA SER A 213 28.82 17.46 18.23
C SER A 213 30.01 16.50 18.12
N PRO A 214 30.90 16.66 17.12
CA PRO A 214 32.16 15.93 17.08
C PRO A 214 33.08 16.34 18.24
N SER A 215 34.12 15.55 18.52
CA SER A 215 35.02 15.81 19.66
C SER A 215 36.04 16.94 19.44
N GLN A 216 36.23 17.41 18.20
CA GLN A 216 37.25 18.38 17.81
C GLN A 216 36.74 19.30 16.70
N CYS A 217 37.15 20.57 16.71
CA CYS A 217 36.71 21.53 15.68
C CYS A 217 37.24 21.24 14.28
N SER A 218 38.33 20.48 14.17
CA SER A 218 38.88 20.04 12.88
C SER A 218 38.09 18.91 12.23
N LEU A 219 36.98 18.48 12.84
CA LEU A 219 36.09 17.42 12.34
C LEU A 219 34.82 18.05 11.76
N ARG A 220 34.43 17.60 10.57
CA ARG A 220 33.20 18.04 9.92
C ARG A 220 32.54 16.91 9.14
N TYR A 221 31.22 16.86 9.19
CA TYR A 221 30.41 15.94 8.38
C TYR A 221 30.40 16.41 6.91
N CYS A 222 30.95 15.59 6.01
CA CYS A 222 30.91 15.86 4.57
C CYS A 222 29.65 15.26 3.92
N THR A 223 29.23 15.85 2.80
CA THR A 223 28.02 15.48 2.04
C THR A 223 28.34 15.05 0.61
N GLN A 224 27.36 14.42 -0.06
CA GLN A 224 27.42 14.05 -1.48
C GLN A 224 26.05 14.16 -2.17
#